data_AF-S0FID3-F1
#
_entry.id   AF-S0FID3-F1
#
_cell.length_a   1.000
_cell.length_b   1.000
_cell.length_c   1.000
_cell.angle_alpha   90.00
_cell.angle_beta   90.00
_cell.angle_gamma   90.00
#
_symmetry.space_group_name_H-M   'P 1'
#
loop_
_entity.id
_entity.type
_entity.pdbx_description
1 polymer ?
#
loop_
_entity_poly.entity_id
_entity_poly.type
_entity_poly.pdbx_seq_one_letter_code
_entity_poly.pdbx_strand_id
1 'polypeptide(L)'
;MSEYVDNFSTEIPIESLKILLRLGREFYFDPLSSIESEEYFIKLLKKCEGDNLESWLRSAVSKNFLFLESRPEWIQGSEWQFSEGKPMMFVGQINLSPQKTGLHDDAVFYVFWDRESGETKTILQIA
;
A
#
# COMPACT_ATOMS: atom_id res chain seq x y z
N MET A 1 -24.84 17.06 16.70
CA MET A 1 -23.52 16.41 16.59
C MET A 1 -23.80 14.97 16.19
N SER A 2 -23.49 14.58 14.95
CA SER A 2 -23.64 13.17 14.56
C SER A 2 -22.62 12.36 15.33
N GLU A 3 -23.06 11.30 15.99
CA GLU A 3 -22.17 10.27 16.52
C GLU A 3 -21.35 9.73 15.35
N TYR A 4 -20.05 10.03 15.32
CA TYR A 4 -19.11 9.32 14.48
C TYR A 4 -19.08 7.87 14.98
N VAL A 5 -19.80 6.99 14.29
CA VAL A 5 -19.65 5.55 14.48
C VAL A 5 -18.35 5.18 13.81
N ASP A 6 -17.29 5.04 14.60
CA ASP A 6 -16.03 4.49 14.15
C ASP A 6 -16.25 3.00 13.83
N ASN A 7 -16.71 2.75 12.62
CA ASN A 7 -17.09 1.43 12.14
C ASN A 7 -15.91 0.69 11.50
N PHE A 8 -14.68 1.20 11.65
CA PHE A 8 -13.49 0.58 11.08
C PHE A 8 -13.01 -0.56 11.97
N SER A 9 -13.77 -1.65 11.95
CA SER A 9 -13.35 -2.94 12.51
C SER A 9 -12.59 -3.69 11.44
N THR A 10 -11.28 -3.82 11.61
CA THR A 10 -10.48 -4.69 10.74
C THR A 10 -10.70 -6.17 11.06
N GLU A 11 -10.71 -7.03 10.05
CA GLU A 11 -10.72 -8.49 10.25
C GLU A 11 -9.31 -9.06 10.48
N ILE A 12 -8.26 -8.24 10.33
CA ILE A 12 -6.88 -8.64 10.57
C ILE A 12 -6.65 -8.81 12.08
N PRO A 13 -6.21 -9.99 12.55
CA PRO A 13 -5.89 -10.18 13.96
C PRO A 13 -4.84 -9.17 14.45
N ILE A 14 -5.03 -8.61 15.64
CA ILE A 14 -4.20 -7.51 16.17
C ILE A 14 -2.69 -7.84 16.15
N GLU A 15 -2.30 -9.06 16.49
CA GLU A 15 -0.89 -9.47 16.49
C GLU A 15 -0.32 -9.54 15.06
N SER A 16 -1.12 -10.00 14.10
CA SER A 16 -0.76 -9.97 12.67
C SER A 16 -0.67 -8.54 12.15
N LEU A 17 -1.61 -7.67 12.53
CA LEU A 17 -1.62 -6.26 12.13
C LEU A 17 -0.35 -5.54 12.62
N LYS A 18 0.08 -5.77 13.87
CA LYS A 18 1.34 -5.20 14.40
C LYS A 18 2.55 -5.61 13.56
N ILE A 19 2.62 -6.87 13.13
CA ILE A 19 3.69 -7.36 12.24
C ILE A 19 3.60 -6.65 10.89
N LEU A 20 2.41 -6.61 10.29
CA LEU A 20 2.19 -5.98 9.00
C LEU A 20 2.52 -4.48 9.02
N LEU A 21 2.20 -3.74 10.07
CA LEU A 21 2.58 -2.33 10.22
C LEU A 21 4.10 -2.14 10.36
N ARG A 22 4.83 -3.09 10.96
CA ARG A 22 6.30 -3.06 10.96
C ARG A 22 6.85 -3.30 9.56
N LEU A 23 6.35 -4.33 8.87
CA LEU A 23 6.76 -4.66 7.51
C LEU A 23 6.36 -3.56 6.52
N GLY A 24 5.23 -2.90 6.72
CA GLY A 24 4.76 -1.79 5.89
C GLY A 24 5.73 -0.62 5.87
N ARG A 25 6.45 -0.37 6.97
CA ARG A 25 7.54 0.63 7.00
C ARG A 25 8.78 0.20 6.21
N GLU A 26 9.01 -1.09 6.05
CA GLU A 26 10.13 -1.66 5.30
C GLU A 26 9.82 -1.78 3.80
N PHE A 27 8.57 -2.13 3.47
CA PHE A 27 8.08 -2.44 2.12
C PHE A 27 7.09 -1.40 1.56
N TYR A 28 6.95 -0.26 2.23
CA TYR A 28 6.21 0.93 1.78
C TYR A 28 4.72 0.71 1.51
N PHE A 29 4.08 -0.22 2.24
CA PHE A 29 2.64 -0.44 2.20
C PHE A 29 1.98 -0.09 3.54
N ASP A 30 0.67 0.12 3.54
CA ASP A 30 -0.14 0.13 4.74
C ASP A 30 -1.25 -0.93 4.58
N PRO A 31 -1.36 -1.93 5.49
CA PRO A 31 -2.36 -2.98 5.38
C PRO A 31 -3.80 -2.49 5.48
N LEU A 32 -4.04 -1.25 5.90
CA LEU A 32 -5.36 -0.63 6.06
C LEU A 32 -5.54 0.60 5.15
N SER A 33 -4.66 0.81 4.16
CA SER A 33 -4.76 1.96 3.23
C SER A 33 -6.03 1.96 2.38
N SER A 34 -6.57 0.78 2.10
CA SER A 34 -7.79 0.59 1.33
C SER A 34 -8.43 -0.77 1.64
N ILE A 35 -9.67 -0.95 1.20
CA ILE A 35 -10.39 -2.23 1.30
C ILE A 35 -9.61 -3.34 0.59
N GLU A 36 -9.06 -3.06 -0.60
CA GLU A 36 -8.28 -4.02 -1.38
C GLU A 36 -6.97 -4.42 -0.67
N SER A 37 -6.32 -3.47 0.02
CA SER A 37 -5.13 -3.75 0.83
C SER A 37 -5.46 -4.69 1.98
N GLU A 38 -6.51 -4.36 2.72
CA GLU A 38 -6.96 -5.18 3.84
C GLU A 38 -7.35 -6.60 3.37
N GLU A 39 -8.15 -6.70 2.31
CA GLU A 39 -8.55 -7.98 1.72
C GLU A 39 -7.36 -8.83 1.28
N TYR A 40 -6.35 -8.20 0.66
CA TYR A 40 -5.14 -8.89 0.26
C TYR A 40 -4.43 -9.50 1.48
N PHE A 41 -4.26 -8.74 2.56
CA PHE A 41 -3.59 -9.24 3.76
C PHE A 41 -4.41 -10.29 4.50
N ILE A 42 -5.74 -10.18 4.56
CA ILE A 42 -6.62 -11.24 5.07
C ILE A 42 -6.42 -12.53 4.27
N LYS A 43 -6.43 -12.44 2.93
CA LYS A 43 -6.20 -13.59 2.04
C LYS A 43 -4.79 -14.16 2.20
N LEU A 44 -3.80 -13.31 2.43
CA LEU A 44 -2.41 -13.71 2.62
C LEU A 44 -2.24 -14.46 3.96
N LEU A 45 -2.79 -13.95 5.05
CA LEU A 45 -2.73 -14.58 6.37
C LEU A 45 -3.36 -15.98 6.39
N LYS A 46 -4.45 -16.19 5.63
CA LYS A 46 -5.08 -17.51 5.45
C LYS A 46 -4.17 -18.55 4.77
N LYS A 47 -3.12 -18.11 4.07
CA LYS A 47 -2.14 -18.97 3.39
C LYS A 47 -0.86 -19.17 4.19
N CYS A 48 -0.76 -18.63 5.41
CA CYS A 48 0.45 -18.76 6.21
C CYS A 48 0.75 -20.23 6.51
N GLU A 49 1.97 -20.65 6.19
CA GLU A 49 2.46 -22.01 6.43
C GLU A 49 3.72 -21.94 7.31
N GLY A 50 3.70 -22.65 8.44
CA GLY A 50 4.84 -22.77 9.37
C GLY A 50 4.72 -21.93 10.65
N ASP A 51 5.75 -22.06 11.50
CA ASP A 51 5.69 -21.59 12.89
C ASP A 51 6.09 -20.12 13.09
N ASN A 52 6.68 -19.47 12.08
CA ASN A 52 7.13 -18.07 12.16
C ASN A 52 6.39 -17.17 11.15
N LEU A 53 5.30 -16.57 11.63
CA LEU A 53 4.44 -15.68 10.84
C LEU A 53 5.20 -14.47 10.26
N GLU A 54 6.09 -13.83 11.03
CA GLU A 54 6.80 -12.63 10.58
C GLU A 54 7.78 -12.93 9.44
N SER A 55 8.54 -14.01 9.56
CA SER A 55 9.46 -14.44 8.50
C SER A 55 8.71 -14.83 7.23
N TRP A 56 7.60 -15.56 7.36
CA TRP A 56 6.76 -15.95 6.24
C TRP A 56 6.13 -14.73 5.55
N LEU A 57 5.53 -13.81 6.31
CA LEU A 57 4.95 -12.57 5.79
C LEU A 57 6.01 -11.71 5.09
N ARG A 58 7.19 -11.52 5.70
CA ARG A 58 8.30 -10.79 5.08
C ARG A 58 8.70 -11.40 3.73
N SER A 59 8.77 -12.73 3.64
CA SER A 59 9.06 -13.42 2.38
C SER A 59 7.97 -13.20 1.34
N ALA A 60 6.70 -13.21 1.75
CA ALA A 60 5.58 -13.01 0.84
C ALA A 60 5.49 -11.56 0.33
N VAL A 61 5.58 -10.57 1.23
CA VAL A 61 5.46 -9.15 0.84
C VAL A 61 6.64 -8.70 -0.01
N SER A 62 7.86 -9.19 0.24
CA SER A 62 9.03 -8.84 -0.58
C SER A 62 8.92 -9.34 -2.03
N LYS A 63 8.14 -10.39 -2.29
CA LYS A 63 7.86 -10.92 -3.63
C LYS A 63 6.71 -10.20 -4.33
N ASN A 64 5.78 -9.63 -3.57
CA ASN A 64 4.52 -9.11 -4.09
C ASN A 64 4.52 -7.58 -4.23
N PHE A 65 5.16 -6.85 -3.32
CA PHE A 65 5.30 -5.39 -3.36
C PHE A 65 6.56 -5.00 -4.12
N LEU A 66 6.45 -5.01 -5.45
CA LEU A 66 7.57 -4.78 -6.36
C LEU A 66 7.58 -3.35 -6.89
N PHE A 67 8.77 -2.82 -7.15
CA PHE A 67 8.98 -1.54 -7.81
C PHE A 67 9.97 -1.68 -8.98
N LEU A 68 9.85 -0.81 -9.98
CA LEU A 68 10.63 -0.90 -11.21
C LEU A 68 12.09 -0.45 -11.04
N GLU A 69 12.31 0.77 -10.56
CA GLU A 69 13.65 1.34 -10.38
C GLU A 69 13.90 1.81 -8.94
N SER A 70 12.93 2.52 -8.36
CA SER A 70 13.02 3.08 -7.02
C SER A 70 11.79 2.74 -6.20
N ARG A 71 11.96 2.70 -4.88
CA ARG A 71 10.84 2.65 -3.92
C ARG A 71 9.97 3.92 -4.02
N PRO A 72 8.68 3.84 -3.65
CA PRO A 72 7.87 5.04 -3.48
C PRO A 72 8.31 5.83 -2.24
N GLU A 73 8.34 7.15 -2.38
CA GLU A 73 8.55 8.11 -1.31
C GLU A 73 7.22 8.82 -1.03
N TRP A 74 6.42 8.19 -0.17
CA TRP A 74 5.12 8.72 0.24
C TRP A 74 5.26 10.04 0.99
N ILE A 75 4.49 11.05 0.58
CA ILE A 75 4.40 12.33 1.29
C ILE A 75 3.26 12.33 2.32
N GLN A 76 2.32 11.39 2.20
CA GLN A 76 1.27 11.10 3.18
C GLN A 76 1.29 9.62 3.58
N GLY A 77 0.15 9.00 3.87
CA GLY A 77 0.04 7.56 4.10
C GLY A 77 0.39 6.77 2.84
N SER A 78 0.79 5.51 2.99
CA SER A 78 0.97 4.64 1.81
C SER A 78 -0.38 4.36 1.18
N GLU A 79 -0.48 4.50 -0.13
CA GLU A 79 -1.68 4.22 -0.92
C GLU A 79 -1.34 3.27 -2.07
N TRP A 80 -0.69 2.16 -1.74
CA TRP A 80 -0.31 1.15 -2.73
C TRP A 80 -1.53 0.65 -3.50
N GLN A 81 -1.45 0.61 -4.83
CA GLN A 81 -2.58 0.25 -5.68
C GLN A 81 -2.65 -1.26 -5.94
N PHE A 82 -3.88 -1.77 -6.08
CA PHE A 82 -4.17 -3.19 -6.28
C PHE A 82 -4.94 -3.41 -7.58
N SER A 83 -4.72 -4.55 -8.24
CA SER A 83 -5.51 -5.04 -9.37
C SER A 83 -5.72 -6.54 -9.22
N GLU A 84 -6.94 -7.02 -9.49
CA GLU A 84 -7.33 -8.44 -9.34
C GLU A 84 -6.90 -9.06 -7.98
N GLY A 85 -7.00 -8.26 -6.91
CA GLY A 85 -6.65 -8.67 -5.54
C GLY A 85 -5.16 -8.86 -5.26
N LYS A 86 -4.26 -8.37 -6.14
CA LYS A 86 -2.81 -8.38 -5.97
C LYS A 86 -2.25 -6.94 -5.94
N PRO A 87 -1.16 -6.67 -5.20
CA PRO A 87 -0.45 -5.39 -5.29
C PRO A 87 0.07 -5.19 -6.71
N MET A 88 -0.16 -4.01 -7.28
CA MET A 88 0.40 -3.62 -8.57
C MET A 88 1.90 -3.30 -8.41
N MET A 89 2.66 -3.33 -9.51
CA MET A 89 4.04 -2.89 -9.50
C MET A 89 4.08 -1.35 -9.44
N PHE A 90 4.86 -0.80 -8.51
CA PHE A 90 5.16 0.63 -8.51
C PHE A 90 6.15 0.96 -9.64
N VAL A 91 5.75 1.84 -10.55
CA VAL A 91 6.56 2.20 -11.72
C VAL A 91 7.48 3.38 -11.41
N GLY A 92 6.97 4.38 -10.69
CA GLY A 92 7.72 5.58 -10.34
C GLY A 92 6.80 6.69 -9.86
N GLN A 93 7.42 7.82 -9.49
CA GLN A 93 6.72 9.01 -9.04
C GLN A 93 7.21 10.27 -9.75
N ILE A 94 6.34 11.27 -9.83
CA ILE A 94 6.63 12.58 -10.39
C ILE A 94 6.35 13.63 -9.32
N ASN A 95 7.41 14.25 -8.82
CA ASN A 95 7.33 15.35 -7.87
C ASN A 95 6.97 16.64 -8.60
N LEU A 96 5.88 17.28 -8.19
CA LEU A 96 5.41 18.54 -8.71
C LEU A 96 5.76 19.64 -7.72
N SER A 97 6.60 20.58 -8.14
CA SER A 97 6.86 21.77 -7.34
C SER A 97 5.73 22.80 -7.49
N PRO A 98 5.36 23.51 -6.42
CA PRO A 98 4.38 24.62 -6.42
C PRO A 98 4.58 25.60 -7.58
N GLN A 99 5.85 25.88 -7.89
CA GLN A 99 6.29 26.81 -8.94
C GLN A 99 5.86 26.38 -10.35
N LYS A 100 5.67 25.07 -10.60
CA LYS A 100 5.32 24.52 -11.91
C LYS A 100 3.82 24.27 -12.08
N THR A 101 3.09 24.11 -10.98
CA THR A 101 1.66 23.74 -10.98
C THR A 101 0.74 24.88 -10.59
N GLY A 102 1.26 25.94 -9.96
CA GLY A 102 0.45 27.01 -9.37
C GLY A 102 -0.29 26.56 -8.10
N LEU A 103 0.02 25.38 -7.56
CA LEU A 103 -0.44 24.93 -6.25
C LEU A 103 0.35 25.67 -5.16
N HIS A 104 -0.25 25.80 -3.98
CA HIS A 104 0.47 26.28 -2.79
C HIS A 104 1.34 25.19 -2.16
N ASP A 105 0.98 23.93 -2.41
CA ASP A 105 1.42 22.73 -1.71
C ASP A 105 2.26 21.83 -2.62
N ASP A 106 3.15 21.02 -2.03
CA ASP A 106 3.90 20.02 -2.76
C ASP A 106 2.95 18.88 -3.16
N ALA A 107 3.07 18.42 -4.40
CA ALA A 107 2.22 17.35 -4.90
C ALA A 107 3.05 16.27 -5.59
N VAL A 108 2.65 15.01 -5.43
CA VAL A 108 3.37 13.87 -6.02
C VAL A 108 2.37 12.95 -6.69
N PHE A 109 2.61 12.68 -7.98
CA PHE A 109 1.93 11.61 -8.71
C PHE A 109 2.69 10.31 -8.53
N TYR A 110 1.97 9.22 -8.25
CA TYR A 110 2.51 7.86 -8.21
C TYR A 110 1.84 7.03 -9.29
N VAL A 111 2.63 6.22 -10.01
CA VAL A 111 2.14 5.40 -11.12
C VAL A 111 2.33 3.92 -10.78
N PHE A 112 1.27 3.15 -10.99
CA PHE A 112 1.21 1.71 -10.76
C PHE A 112 0.80 0.99 -12.03
N TRP A 113 1.35 -0.20 -12.23
CA TRP A 113 1.09 -1.03 -13.41
C TRP A 113 0.86 -2.49 -13.02
N ASP A 114 -0.23 -3.07 -13.52
CA ASP A 114 -0.42 -4.51 -13.54
C ASP A 114 0.10 -5.08 -14.86
N ARG A 115 1.12 -5.91 -14.76
CA ARG A 115 1.79 -6.54 -15.91
C ARG A 115 0.95 -7.63 -16.55
N GLU A 116 0.02 -8.22 -15.81
CA GLU A 116 -0.84 -9.30 -16.31
C GLU A 116 -1.98 -8.73 -17.17
N SER A 117 -2.75 -7.77 -16.63
CA SER A 117 -3.87 -7.16 -17.35
C SER A 117 -3.50 -5.97 -18.25
N GLY A 118 -2.36 -5.33 -17.99
CA GLY A 118 -1.98 -4.06 -18.61
C GLY A 118 -2.63 -2.83 -17.96
N GLU A 119 -3.41 -2.99 -16.89
CA GLU A 119 -4.05 -1.88 -16.17
C GLU A 119 -3.01 -0.95 -15.55
N THR A 120 -3.25 0.36 -15.64
CA THR A 120 -2.45 1.37 -14.96
C THR A 120 -3.32 2.18 -14.00
N LYS A 121 -2.82 2.39 -12.78
CA LYS A 121 -3.47 3.26 -11.80
C LYS A 121 -2.53 4.39 -11.41
N THR A 122 -3.10 5.54 -11.12
CA THR A 122 -2.36 6.71 -10.68
C THR A 122 -3.04 7.31 -9.47
N ILE A 123 -2.24 7.78 -8.51
CA ILE A 123 -2.71 8.53 -7.36
C ILE A 123 -1.93 9.83 -7.23
N LEU A 124 -2.56 10.81 -6.60
CA LEU A 124 -1.99 12.14 -6.34
C LEU A 124 -2.10 12.41 -4.84
N GLN A 125 -0.97 12.67 -4.19
CA GLN A 125 -0.94 13.20 -2.83
C GLN A 125 -0.56 14.68 -2.87
N ILE A 126 -1.16 15.47 -2.00
CA ILE A 126 -0.93 16.92 -1.86
C ILE A 126 -0.69 17.20 -0.37
N ALA A 127 0.42 17.83 -0.01
CA ALA A 127 0.87 18.02 1.37
C ALA A 127 1.03 19.49 1.76
#